data_AF-A0AAJ0CZ94-F1
#
_entry.id   AF-A0AAJ0CZ94-F1
#
_cell.length_a   1.000
_cell.length_b   1.000
_cell.length_c   1.000
_cell.angle_alpha   90.00
_cell.angle_beta   90.00
_cell.angle_gamma   90.00
#
_symmetry.space_group_name_H-M   'P 1'
#
loop_
_entity.id
_entity.type
_entity.pdbx_description
1 polymer ?
#
loop_
_entity_poly.entity_id
_entity_poly.type
_entity_poly.pdbx_seq_one_letter_code
_entity_poly.pdbx_strand_id
1 'polypeptide(L)'
;MNESLDNVYTTFGDPSLLADAISHGLQGSPSNLPIRIRVSILRPLDGKQLTETELNGGIDGQHCPSLEPLVEEWRTAFRQIPHGHSISHLEFDMSSSHKMEQRHIVRLLQAVSTVLNMKAERREVIFSVTGCPEAGRKYLEDSLPARHQTA
;
A
#
# COMPACT_ATOMS: atom_id res chain seq x y z
N MET A 1 17.40 -23.19 14.50
CA MET A 1 16.44 -22.05 14.52
C MET A 1 15.83 -21.99 13.14
N ASN A 2 14.61 -22.49 12.98
CA ASN A 2 13.85 -22.26 11.75
C ASN A 2 13.33 -20.83 11.81
N GLU A 3 13.99 -19.90 11.10
CA GLU A 3 13.34 -18.64 10.75
C GLU A 3 12.11 -19.01 9.93
N SER A 4 10.94 -18.88 10.54
CA SER A 4 9.65 -19.16 9.94
C SER A 4 9.50 -18.27 8.70
N LEU A 5 9.63 -18.91 7.53
CA LEU A 5 9.40 -18.32 6.20
C LEU A 5 8.01 -17.66 6.09
N ASP A 6 7.11 -17.93 7.03
CA ASP A 6 5.79 -17.33 7.11
C ASP A 6 5.82 -15.81 7.29
N ASN A 7 6.91 -15.20 7.78
CA ASN A 7 7.01 -13.75 8.02
C ASN A 7 7.70 -12.93 6.92
N VAL A 8 8.09 -13.55 5.79
CA VAL A 8 8.78 -12.83 4.73
C VAL A 8 7.79 -12.09 3.84
N TYR A 9 7.98 -10.78 3.69
CA TYR A 9 7.19 -9.93 2.79
C TYR A 9 7.90 -9.76 1.45
N THR A 10 7.16 -9.96 0.35
CA THR A 10 7.60 -9.43 -0.94
C THR A 10 7.42 -7.92 -0.92
N THR A 11 8.52 -7.18 -1.04
CA THR A 11 8.52 -5.72 -0.88
C THR A 11 8.57 -5.01 -2.23
N PHE A 12 7.65 -4.07 -2.45
CA PHE A 12 7.63 -3.19 -3.62
C PHE A 12 7.86 -1.75 -3.19
N GLY A 13 8.96 -1.16 -3.68
CA GLY A 13 9.31 0.23 -3.43
C GLY A 13 8.75 1.21 -4.46
N ASP A 14 8.13 0.71 -5.52
CA ASP A 14 7.65 1.49 -6.66
C ASP A 14 6.39 0.83 -7.26
N PRO A 15 5.37 1.60 -7.67
CA PRO A 15 4.16 1.08 -8.31
C PRO A 15 4.42 0.24 -9.56
N SER A 16 5.43 0.59 -10.36
CA SER A 16 5.79 -0.13 -11.59
C SER A 16 6.29 -1.55 -11.30
N LEU A 17 7.08 -1.72 -10.23
CA LEU A 17 7.57 -3.04 -9.82
C LEU A 17 6.42 -3.96 -9.38
N LEU A 18 5.38 -3.41 -8.74
CA LEU A 18 4.17 -4.18 -8.42
C LEU A 18 3.42 -4.56 -9.69
N ALA A 19 3.22 -3.61 -10.62
CA ALA A 19 2.55 -3.84 -11.89
C ALA A 19 3.26 -4.91 -12.75
N ASP A 20 4.60 -4.86 -12.81
CA ASP A 20 5.43 -5.84 -13.51
C ASP A 20 5.31 -7.22 -12.85
N ALA A 21 5.40 -7.28 -11.52
CA ALA A 21 5.26 -8.54 -10.79
C ALA A 21 3.87 -9.18 -10.99
N ILE A 22 2.82 -8.36 -11.07
CA ILE A 22 1.46 -8.82 -11.42
C ILE A 22 1.46 -9.35 -12.86
N SER A 23 1.96 -8.58 -13.82
CA SER A 23 1.97 -8.96 -15.24
C SER A 23 2.76 -10.24 -15.50
N HIS A 24 3.90 -10.42 -14.83
CA HIS A 24 4.72 -11.63 -14.92
C HIS A 24 4.14 -12.81 -14.14
N GLY A 25 3.59 -12.58 -12.94
CA GLY A 25 2.96 -13.62 -12.12
C GLY A 25 1.68 -14.19 -12.74
N LEU A 26 0.96 -13.37 -13.51
CA LEU A 26 -0.28 -13.74 -14.19
C LEU A 26 -0.09 -14.59 -15.45
N GLN A 27 1.13 -14.88 -15.90
CA GLN A 27 1.36 -15.76 -17.06
C GLN A 27 0.97 -17.23 -16.82
N GLY A 28 0.31 -17.58 -15.71
CA GLY A 28 -0.16 -18.95 -15.47
C GLY A 28 -1.27 -19.18 -14.43
N SER A 29 -1.46 -18.30 -13.42
CA SER A 29 -2.57 -18.41 -12.45
C SER A 29 -2.58 -17.22 -11.47
N PRO A 30 -3.74 -16.71 -11.02
CA PRO A 30 -3.83 -15.72 -9.93
C PRO A 30 -3.23 -16.20 -8.59
N SER A 31 -3.01 -17.52 -8.43
CA SER A 31 -2.37 -18.12 -7.26
C SER A 31 -0.86 -17.86 -7.14
N ASN A 32 -0.23 -17.28 -8.16
CA ASN A 32 1.21 -17.00 -8.16
C ASN A 32 1.58 -15.67 -7.50
N LEU A 33 0.58 -14.89 -7.07
CA LEU A 33 0.86 -13.65 -6.34
C LEU A 33 1.39 -13.95 -4.94
N PRO A 34 2.33 -13.12 -4.44
CA PRO A 34 2.84 -13.27 -3.08
C PRO A 34 1.72 -13.12 -2.06
N ILE A 35 1.67 -14.03 -1.08
CA ILE A 35 0.64 -14.04 -0.03
C ILE A 35 0.77 -12.82 0.90
N ARG A 36 2.00 -12.37 1.16
CA ARG A 36 2.32 -11.22 2.02
C ARG A 36 3.09 -10.17 1.23
N ILE A 37 2.53 -8.98 1.11
CA ILE A 37 3.10 -7.86 0.35
C ILE A 37 3.42 -6.71 1.29
N ARG A 38 4.60 -6.12 1.15
CA ARG A 38 4.95 -4.83 1.77
C ARG A 38 5.09 -3.79 0.65
N VAL A 39 4.50 -2.62 0.83
CA VAL A 39 4.69 -1.49 -0.09
C VAL A 39 5.34 -0.33 0.65
N SER A 40 6.52 0.11 0.19
CA SER A 40 7.14 1.35 0.68
C SER A 40 6.47 2.52 -0.03
N ILE A 41 5.26 2.85 0.44
CA ILE A 41 4.27 3.66 -0.29
C ILE A 41 4.78 5.08 -0.61
N LEU A 42 5.68 5.62 0.23
CA LEU A 42 6.25 6.96 0.09
C LEU A 42 7.62 7.00 -0.58
N ARG A 43 8.26 5.85 -0.80
CA ARG A 43 9.60 5.77 -1.39
C ARG A 43 9.72 6.48 -2.75
N PRO A 44 8.71 6.50 -3.64
CA PRO A 44 8.79 7.26 -4.88
C PRO A 44 8.86 8.79 -4.70
N LEU A 45 8.70 9.30 -3.47
CA LEU A 45 8.90 10.71 -3.13
C LEU A 45 10.32 11.01 -2.66
N ASP A 46 11.12 9.99 -2.31
CA ASP A 46 12.47 10.19 -1.81
C ASP A 46 13.32 10.92 -2.87
N GLY A 47 14.02 11.97 -2.45
CA GLY A 47 14.81 12.82 -3.35
C GLY A 47 14.01 13.86 -4.15
N LYS A 48 12.67 13.83 -4.13
CA LYS A 48 11.84 14.89 -4.72
C LYS A 48 11.77 16.11 -3.79
N GLN A 49 11.74 17.31 -4.36
CA GLN A 49 11.40 18.52 -3.61
C GLN A 49 9.88 18.64 -3.55
N LEU A 50 9.31 18.46 -2.36
CA LEU A 50 7.89 18.64 -2.11
C LEU A 50 7.60 20.10 -1.76
N THR A 51 6.55 20.64 -2.34
CA THR A 51 5.99 21.94 -1.99
C THR A 51 5.40 21.92 -0.58
N GLU A 52 5.26 23.09 0.03
CA GLU A 52 4.57 23.21 1.33
C GLU A 52 3.14 22.66 1.26
N THR A 53 2.45 22.85 0.13
CA THR A 53 1.13 22.26 -0.13
C THR A 53 1.16 20.74 -0.08
N GLU A 54 2.17 20.09 -0.67
CA GLU A 54 2.32 18.64 -0.65
C GLU A 54 2.69 18.12 0.75
N LEU A 55 3.58 18.82 1.46
CA LEU A 55 3.92 18.46 2.85
C LEU A 55 2.72 18.58 3.80
N ASN A 56 1.87 19.58 3.57
CA ASN A 56 0.59 19.79 4.28
C ASN A 56 -0.60 19.08 3.60
N GLY A 57 -0.29 18.17 2.67
CA GLY A 57 -1.14 17.20 2.01
C GLY A 57 -2.36 17.71 1.27
N GLY A 58 -2.14 18.74 0.46
CA GLY A 58 -2.88 18.95 -0.77
C GLY A 58 -2.74 17.72 -1.67
N ILE A 59 -3.72 16.84 -1.58
CA ILE A 59 -4.10 15.86 -2.62
C ILE A 59 -5.33 16.37 -3.39
N ASP A 60 -6.05 17.34 -2.82
CA ASP A 60 -7.17 18.06 -3.45
C ASP A 60 -6.70 19.47 -3.83
N GLY A 61 -5.99 19.58 -4.95
CA GLY A 61 -5.61 20.87 -5.51
C GLY A 61 -5.16 20.68 -6.94
N GLN A 62 -5.60 21.55 -7.85
CA GLN A 62 -5.34 21.43 -9.29
C GLN A 62 -3.84 21.40 -9.70
N HIS A 63 -2.90 21.45 -8.75
CA HIS A 63 -1.46 21.48 -8.97
C HIS A 63 -0.67 20.80 -7.84
N CYS A 64 -0.89 19.50 -7.57
CA CYS A 64 -0.09 18.72 -6.61
C CYS A 64 0.85 17.75 -7.37
N PRO A 65 1.96 18.25 -7.95
CA PRO A 65 2.70 17.57 -9.02
C PRO A 65 3.35 16.24 -8.60
N SER A 66 3.54 16.00 -7.30
CA SER A 66 4.17 14.77 -6.79
C SER A 66 3.18 13.81 -6.14
N LEU A 67 2.14 14.32 -5.46
CA LEU A 67 1.22 13.48 -4.68
C LEU A 67 0.06 12.91 -5.50
N GLU A 68 -0.58 13.71 -6.35
CA GLU A 68 -1.69 13.23 -7.17
C GLU A 68 -1.23 12.12 -8.15
N PRO A 69 -0.10 12.26 -8.87
CA PRO A 69 0.43 11.17 -9.68
C PRO A 69 0.78 9.93 -8.84
N LEU A 70 1.40 10.09 -7.68
CA LEU A 70 1.75 8.97 -6.80
C LEU A 70 0.51 8.16 -6.40
N VAL A 71 -0.58 8.85 -6.04
CA VAL A 71 -1.83 8.19 -5.65
C VAL A 71 -2.41 7.39 -6.82
N GLU A 72 -2.47 8.00 -8.01
CA GLU A 72 -3.03 7.31 -9.18
C GLU A 72 -2.13 6.18 -9.70
N GLU A 73 -0.81 6.28 -9.58
CA GLU A 73 0.13 5.20 -9.93
C GLU A 73 -0.07 3.98 -9.04
N TRP A 74 -0.05 4.15 -7.71
CA TRP A 74 -0.31 3.05 -6.77
C TRP A 74 -1.71 2.46 -6.99
N ARG A 75 -2.72 3.31 -7.13
CA ARG A 75 -4.09 2.86 -7.39
C ARG A 75 -4.18 2.05 -8.69
N THR A 76 -3.49 2.47 -9.73
CA THR A 76 -3.44 1.78 -11.02
C THR A 76 -2.75 0.43 -10.90
N ALA A 77 -1.61 0.34 -10.19
CA ALA A 77 -0.92 -0.92 -9.94
C ALA A 77 -1.83 -1.92 -9.18
N PHE A 78 -2.48 -1.48 -8.10
CA PHE A 78 -3.38 -2.34 -7.33
C PHE A 78 -4.66 -2.72 -8.10
N ARG A 79 -5.15 -1.87 -9.01
CA ARG A 79 -6.27 -2.23 -9.90
C ARG A 79 -5.93 -3.39 -10.83
N GLN A 80 -4.66 -3.63 -11.17
CA GLN A 80 -4.26 -4.74 -12.03
C GLN A 80 -4.29 -6.10 -11.32
N ILE A 81 -4.34 -6.13 -9.98
CA ILE A 81 -4.48 -7.36 -9.22
C ILE A 81 -5.79 -8.07 -9.63
N PRO A 82 -5.76 -9.37 -9.94
CA PRO A 82 -6.94 -10.13 -10.37
C PRO A 82 -7.95 -10.28 -9.23
N HIS A 83 -9.21 -10.53 -9.59
CA HIS A 83 -10.21 -11.02 -8.63
C HIS A 83 -9.86 -12.44 -8.19
N GLY A 84 -10.19 -12.79 -6.94
CA GLY A 84 -9.90 -14.10 -6.36
C GLY A 84 -8.43 -14.30 -5.99
N HIS A 85 -7.67 -13.22 -5.76
CA HIS A 85 -6.28 -13.35 -5.35
C HIS A 85 -6.15 -13.92 -3.92
N SER A 86 -5.01 -14.54 -3.63
CA SER A 86 -4.67 -15.17 -2.36
C SER A 86 -3.86 -14.27 -1.40
N ILE A 87 -3.59 -13.02 -1.77
CA ILE A 87 -2.92 -12.04 -0.88
C ILE A 87 -3.71 -11.93 0.42
N SER A 88 -3.07 -12.26 1.53
CA SER A 88 -3.68 -12.25 2.88
C SER A 88 -3.15 -11.13 3.76
N HIS A 89 -1.98 -10.56 3.45
CA HIS A 89 -1.40 -9.46 4.21
C HIS A 89 -0.86 -8.37 3.29
N LEU A 90 -1.23 -7.12 3.58
CA LEU A 90 -0.63 -5.93 3.02
C LEU A 90 -0.08 -5.06 4.16
N GLU A 91 1.23 -4.81 4.14
CA GLU A 91 1.89 -3.90 5.06
C GLU A 91 2.30 -2.62 4.33
N PHE A 92 1.87 -1.47 4.83
CA PHE A 92 2.30 -0.17 4.35
C PHE A 92 3.53 0.28 5.13
N ASP A 93 4.66 0.32 4.44
CA ASP A 93 5.89 0.89 4.97
C ASP A 93 5.92 2.40 4.70
N MET A 94 5.83 3.15 5.79
CA MET A 94 5.75 4.60 5.83
C MET A 94 7.13 5.26 5.95
N SER A 95 8.21 4.47 5.89
CA SER A 95 9.56 5.00 5.93
C SER A 95 9.79 5.93 4.73
N SER A 96 10.15 7.19 5.00
CA SER A 96 10.54 8.15 3.98
C SER A 96 11.49 9.18 4.58
N SER A 97 12.31 9.81 3.73
CA SER A 97 13.07 11.00 4.11
C SER A 97 12.18 12.21 4.41
N HIS A 98 10.93 12.20 3.95
CA HIS A 98 9.98 13.30 4.11
C HIS A 98 9.13 13.14 5.36
N LYS A 99 8.90 14.24 6.08
CA LYS A 99 7.91 14.29 7.17
C LYS A 99 6.57 14.71 6.59
N MET A 100 5.77 13.73 6.19
CA MET A 100 4.42 13.96 5.70
C MET A 100 3.38 13.86 6.82
N GLU A 101 2.37 14.72 6.76
CA GLU A 101 1.22 14.66 7.64
C GLU A 101 0.36 13.40 7.36
N GLN A 102 0.10 12.60 8.39
CA GLN A 102 -0.46 11.24 8.24
C GLN A 102 -1.88 11.23 7.68
N ARG A 103 -2.70 12.23 8.02
CA ARG A 103 -4.09 12.37 7.56
C ARG A 103 -4.23 12.34 6.03
N HIS A 104 -3.15 12.61 5.30
CA HIS A 104 -3.16 12.68 3.84
C HIS A 104 -2.82 11.36 3.19
N ILE A 105 -2.03 10.53 3.86
CA ILE A 105 -1.71 9.19 3.37
C ILE A 105 -2.87 8.25 3.64
N VAL A 106 -3.72 8.53 4.63
CA VAL A 106 -4.97 7.80 4.89
C VAL A 106 -5.78 7.55 3.62
N ARG A 107 -5.98 8.57 2.77
CA ARG A 107 -6.77 8.39 1.53
C ARG A 107 -6.10 7.45 0.54
N LEU A 108 -4.77 7.54 0.41
CA LEU A 108 -3.98 6.61 -0.40
C LEU A 108 -4.09 5.19 0.14
N LEU A 109 -3.88 5.02 1.45
CA LEU A 109 -3.98 3.72 2.12
C LEU A 109 -5.37 3.12 1.90
N GLN A 110 -6.43 3.90 2.14
CA GLN A 110 -7.82 3.49 1.95
C GLN A 110 -8.14 3.13 0.50
N ALA A 111 -7.68 3.94 -0.47
CA ALA A 111 -7.90 3.68 -1.89
C ALA A 111 -7.29 2.35 -2.31
N VAL A 112 -6.06 2.07 -1.86
CA VAL A 112 -5.33 0.84 -2.16
C VAL A 112 -5.91 -0.36 -1.41
N SER A 113 -6.10 -0.24 -0.09
CA SER A 113 -6.57 -1.33 0.77
C SER A 113 -7.99 -1.77 0.40
N THR A 114 -8.87 -0.83 0.05
CA THR A 114 -10.25 -1.14 -0.33
C THR A 114 -10.30 -1.92 -1.64
N VAL A 115 -9.55 -1.48 -2.66
CA VAL A 115 -9.48 -2.18 -3.95
C VAL A 115 -8.94 -3.59 -3.77
N LEU A 116 -7.88 -3.76 -2.99
CA LEU A 116 -7.32 -5.07 -2.70
C LEU A 116 -8.34 -5.96 -1.97
N ASN A 117 -8.92 -5.49 -0.86
CA ASN A 117 -9.85 -6.31 -0.07
C ASN A 117 -11.09 -6.73 -0.85
N MET A 118 -11.61 -5.85 -1.72
CA MET A 118 -12.76 -6.17 -2.56
C MET A 118 -12.49 -7.28 -3.59
N LYS A 119 -11.23 -7.43 -4.01
CA LYS A 119 -10.79 -8.40 -5.01
C LYS A 119 -10.28 -9.71 -4.42
N ALA A 120 -10.05 -9.76 -3.11
CA ALA A 120 -9.54 -10.95 -2.43
C ALA A 120 -10.52 -12.12 -2.53
N GLU A 121 -9.98 -13.34 -2.60
CA GLU A 121 -10.78 -14.57 -2.55
C GLU A 121 -11.62 -14.65 -1.27
N ARG A 122 -11.00 -14.29 -0.14
CA ARG A 122 -11.65 -14.08 1.16
C ARG A 122 -11.41 -12.63 1.54
N ARG A 123 -12.48 -11.88 1.83
CA ARG A 123 -12.42 -10.43 2.18
C ARG A 123 -11.86 -10.19 3.59
N GLU A 124 -10.73 -10.82 3.87
CA GLU A 124 -10.08 -10.94 5.18
C GLU A 124 -8.61 -10.52 5.09
N VAL A 125 -8.27 -9.65 4.12
CA VAL A 125 -6.90 -9.15 3.99
C VAL A 125 -6.52 -8.38 5.24
N ILE A 126 -5.38 -8.74 5.81
CA ILE A 126 -4.81 -8.10 6.99
C ILE A 126 -4.01 -6.89 6.52
N PHE A 127 -4.41 -5.71 7.00
CA PHE A 127 -3.67 -4.47 6.79
C PHE A 127 -2.86 -4.11 8.03
N SER A 128 -1.66 -3.60 7.82
CA SER A 128 -0.74 -3.17 8.90
C SER A 128 0.15 -2.03 8.41
N VAL A 129 0.74 -1.29 9.35
CA VAL A 129 1.60 -0.14 9.05
C VAL A 129 2.93 -0.25 9.79
N THR A 130 4.02 0.07 9.10
CA THR A 130 5.38 0.13 9.66
C THR A 130 6.11 1.40 9.22
N GLY A 131 7.34 1.62 9.69
CA GLY A 131 8.16 2.75 9.25
C GLY A 131 7.74 4.12 9.79
N CYS A 132 6.90 4.17 10.83
CA CYS A 132 6.50 5.41 11.51
C CYS A 132 6.36 5.22 13.04
N PRO A 133 6.36 6.31 13.84
CA PRO A 133 6.18 6.23 15.29
C PRO A 133 4.84 5.59 15.68
N GLU A 134 4.78 4.97 16.86
CA GLU A 134 3.62 4.17 17.31
C GLU A 134 2.29 4.93 17.28
N ALA A 135 2.26 6.18 17.75
CA ALA A 135 1.06 7.02 17.72
C ALA A 135 0.54 7.20 16.28
N GLY A 136 1.46 7.33 15.33
CA GLY A 136 1.15 7.46 13.91
C GLY A 136 0.70 6.17 13.26
N ARG A 137 1.38 5.07 13.59
CA ARG A 137 1.00 3.73 13.15
C ARG A 137 -0.45 3.44 13.51
N LYS A 138 -0.83 3.64 14.78
CA LYS A 138 -2.19 3.38 15.25
C LYS A 138 -3.23 4.22 14.51
N TYR A 139 -2.96 5.52 14.35
CA TYR A 139 -3.83 6.43 13.60
C TYR A 139 -4.07 5.96 12.15
N LEU A 140 -3.01 5.50 11.47
CA LEU A 140 -3.10 5.00 10.10
C LEU A 140 -3.81 3.64 10.04
N GLU A 141 -3.53 2.72 10.96
CA GLU A 141 -4.18 1.41 11.04
C GLU A 141 -5.68 1.51 11.32
N ASP A 142 -6.09 2.43 12.20
CA ASP A 142 -7.51 2.71 12.50
C ASP A 142 -8.28 3.23 11.26
N SER A 143 -7.57 3.71 10.23
CA SER A 143 -8.17 4.19 8.99
C SER A 143 -8.36 3.12 7.91
N LEU A 144 -7.81 1.91 8.11
CA LEU A 144 -7.84 0.81 7.16
C LEU A 144 -9.15 0.00 7.29
N PRO A 145 -9.53 -0.81 6.27
CA PRO A 145 -10.70 -1.67 6.36
C PRO A 145 -10.66 -2.53 7.62
N ALA A 146 -11.72 -2.43 8.43
CA ALA A 146 -11.85 -3.22 9.64
C ALA A 146 -11.85 -4.72 9.29
N ARG A 147 -11.17 -5.52 10.11
CA ARG A 147 -11.38 -6.97 10.07
C ARG A 147 -12.84 -7.22 10.42
N HIS A 148 -13.58 -7.90 9.55
CA HIS A 148 -14.81 -8.53 10.01
C HIS A 148 -14.42 -9.54 11.09
N GLN A 149 -14.62 -9.18 12.36
CA GLN A 149 -14.59 -10.15 13.43
C GLN A 149 -15.82 -11.05 13.21
N THR A 150 -15.61 -12.18 12.55
CA THR A 150 -16.53 -13.30 12.66
C THR A 150 -16.47 -13.75 14.12
N ALA A 151 -17.51 -13.37 14.87
CA ALA A 151 -17.82 -13.91 16.18
C ALA A 151 -18.16 -15.41 16.09
#